data_AF-A0A816DV96-F1
#
_entry.id   AF-A0A816DV96-F1
#
_cell.length_a   1.000
_cell.length_b   1.000
_cell.length_c   1.000
_cell.angle_alpha   90.00
_cell.angle_beta   90.00
_cell.angle_gamma   90.00
#
_symmetry.space_group_name_H-M   'P 1'
#
loop_
_entity.id
_entity.type
_entity.pdbx_description
1 polymer ?
#
loop_
_entity_poly.entity_id
_entity_poly.type
_entity_poly.pdbx_seq_one_letter_code
_entity_poly.pdbx_strand_id
1 'polypeptide(L)'
;MTIENLLLAMVNERRKTKTDEDDDYVHIQQLDSQWPRLFQLYFLSPTTRLSQTTTNTTSDDDLVFYVTRQVDNDFHHPLHLVEVFRHHDTKRQPRLGTPEYDWEETTNLNLVLHQFEYTVTTAVCTKT
;
A
#
# COMPACT_ATOMS: atom_id res chain seq x y z
N MET A 1 11.90 -14.05 1.18
CA MET A 1 10.52 -13.95 0.65
C MET A 1 10.63 -13.37 -0.75
N THR A 2 9.85 -13.82 -1.73
CA THR A 2 9.91 -13.29 -3.11
C THR A 2 8.73 -12.38 -3.40
N ILE A 3 8.88 -11.46 -4.36
CA ILE A 3 7.79 -10.62 -4.85
C ILE A 3 6.64 -11.48 -5.41
N GLU A 4 6.95 -12.64 -6.00
CA GLU A 4 5.96 -13.60 -6.49
C GLU A 4 5.01 -14.08 -5.38
N ASN A 5 5.54 -14.35 -4.19
CA ASN A 5 4.74 -14.77 -3.04
C ASN A 5 3.81 -13.65 -2.56
N LEU A 6 4.25 -12.39 -2.60
CA LEU A 6 3.42 -11.23 -2.30
C LEU A 6 2.30 -11.12 -3.35
N LEU A 7 2.63 -11.13 -4.64
CA LEU A 7 1.66 -11.02 -5.73
C LEU A 7 0.61 -12.13 -5.67
N LEU A 8 1.02 -13.37 -5.41
CA LEU A 8 0.10 -14.49 -5.25
C LEU A 8 -0.84 -14.29 -4.04
N ALA A 9 -0.30 -13.81 -2.91
CA ALA A 9 -1.11 -13.52 -1.73
C ALA A 9 -2.12 -12.40 -1.98
N MET A 10 -1.73 -11.33 -2.68
CA MET A 10 -2.61 -10.23 -3.08
C MET A 10 -3.74 -10.71 -4.00
N VAL A 11 -3.43 -11.55 -5.00
CA VAL A 11 -4.45 -12.13 -5.90
C VAL A 11 -5.45 -12.99 -5.13
N ASN A 12 -4.97 -13.80 -4.19
CA ASN A 12 -5.86 -14.63 -3.37
C ASN A 12 -6.77 -13.79 -2.47
N GLU A 13 -6.25 -12.69 -1.92
CA GLU A 13 -7.06 -11.81 -1.06
C GLU A 13 -8.17 -11.10 -1.83
N ARG A 14 -7.88 -10.59 -3.04
CA ARG A 14 -8.89 -10.01 -3.94
C ARG A 14 -9.97 -10.99 -4.42
N ARG A 15 -9.67 -12.28 -4.43
CA ARG A 15 -10.66 -13.30 -4.81
C ARG A 15 -11.66 -13.58 -3.69
N LYS A 16 -11.24 -13.45 -2.42
CA LYS A 16 -12.14 -13.62 -1.28
C LYS A 16 -13.22 -12.55 -1.27
N THR A 17 -12.81 -11.29 -1.43
CA THR A 17 -13.75 -10.15 -1.44
C THR A 17 -14.81 -10.25 -2.53
N LYS A 18 -14.45 -10.74 -3.74
CA LYS A 18 -15.41 -10.97 -4.83
C LYS A 18 -16.42 -12.09 -4.57
N THR A 19 -16.07 -13.05 -3.72
CA THR A 19 -16.99 -14.16 -3.39
C THR A 19 -18.06 -13.70 -2.41
N ASP A 20 -17.74 -12.72 -1.55
CA ASP A 20 -18.66 -12.18 -0.54
C ASP A 20 -19.70 -11.20 -1.12
N GLU A 21 -19.49 -10.63 -2.31
CA GLU A 21 -20.43 -9.69 -2.97
C GLU A 21 -21.65 -10.39 -3.60
N ASP A 22 -21.59 -11.70 -3.88
CA ASP A 22 -22.70 -12.47 -4.46
C ASP A 22 -23.71 -12.96 -3.39
N ASP A 23 -23.41 -12.82 -2.10
CA ASP A 23 -24.28 -13.18 -0.99
C ASP A 23 -25.05 -11.95 -0.45
N ASP A 24 -26.38 -12.06 -0.33
CA ASP A 24 -27.34 -11.01 0.07
C ASP A 24 -27.24 -10.56 1.56
N TYR A 25 -26.04 -10.59 2.15
CA TYR A 25 -25.79 -10.27 3.55
C TYR A 25 -25.15 -8.88 3.74
N VAL A 26 -25.45 -8.27 4.89
CA VAL A 26 -24.89 -6.98 5.30
C VAL A 26 -23.37 -7.09 5.47
N HIS A 27 -22.62 -6.30 4.70
CA HIS A 27 -21.16 -6.18 4.76
C HIS A 27 -20.72 -5.77 6.18
N ILE A 28 -20.31 -6.73 7.01
CA ILE A 28 -19.64 -6.43 8.28
C ILE A 28 -18.22 -5.99 7.93
N GLN A 29 -17.85 -4.81 8.41
CA GLN A 29 -16.60 -4.13 8.12
C GLN A 29 -15.37 -5.01 8.37
N GLN A 30 -14.76 -5.50 7.28
CA GLN A 30 -13.33 -5.70 6.98
C GLN A 30 -12.39 -6.20 8.11
N LEU A 31 -12.89 -6.92 9.12
CA LEU A 31 -12.12 -7.41 10.27
C LEU A 31 -11.15 -8.56 9.88
N ASP A 32 -11.43 -9.27 8.79
CA ASP A 32 -10.64 -10.44 8.36
C ASP A 32 -9.66 -10.15 7.21
N SER A 33 -9.61 -8.90 6.74
CA SER A 33 -8.69 -8.48 5.68
C SER A 33 -7.24 -8.79 6.05
N GLN A 34 -6.55 -9.56 5.21
CA GLN A 34 -5.14 -9.87 5.37
C GLN A 34 -4.23 -8.75 4.84
N TRP A 35 -4.78 -7.70 4.21
CA TRP A 35 -4.00 -6.58 3.66
C TRP A 35 -3.04 -5.93 4.67
N PRO A 36 -3.44 -5.58 5.91
CA PRO A 36 -2.51 -5.02 6.90
C PRO A 36 -1.38 -5.99 7.25
N ARG A 37 -1.67 -7.30 7.27
CA ARG A 37 -0.68 -8.34 7.56
C ARG A 37 0.31 -8.52 6.41
N LEU A 38 -0.17 -8.52 5.17
CA LEU A 38 0.69 -8.54 3.99
C LEU A 38 1.59 -7.32 3.96
N PHE A 39 1.02 -6.15 4.24
CA PHE A 39 1.78 -4.91 4.33
C PHE A 39 2.91 -4.97 5.37
N GLN A 40 2.58 -5.39 6.60
CA GLN A 40 3.56 -5.57 7.66
C GLN A 40 4.67 -6.55 7.28
N LEU A 41 4.28 -7.67 6.67
CA LEU A 41 5.18 -8.76 6.34
C LEU A 41 6.18 -8.37 5.24
N TYR A 42 5.75 -7.62 4.22
CA TYR A 42 6.61 -7.34 3.07
C TYR A 42 7.28 -5.96 3.09
N PHE A 43 6.68 -4.98 3.78
CA PHE A 43 7.22 -3.62 3.79
C PHE A 43 7.79 -3.23 5.15
N LEU A 44 7.12 -3.54 6.27
CA LEU A 44 7.60 -3.07 7.60
C LEU A 44 8.66 -3.97 8.23
N SER A 45 8.58 -5.29 8.01
CA SER A 45 9.44 -6.29 8.66
C SER A 45 10.86 -6.27 8.10
N PRO A 46 11.89 -5.88 8.88
CA PRO A 46 13.26 -5.73 8.37
C PRO A 46 13.87 -7.02 7.82
N THR A 47 13.40 -8.18 8.30
CA THR A 47 13.87 -9.52 7.90
C THR A 47 13.29 -10.00 6.58
N THR A 48 12.20 -9.40 6.13
CA THR A 48 11.41 -9.86 4.98
C THR A 48 11.17 -8.76 3.95
N ARG A 49 11.66 -7.54 4.20
CA ARG A 49 11.75 -6.49 3.18
C ARG A 49 12.42 -7.06 1.95
N LEU A 50 11.70 -6.98 0.83
CA LEU A 50 12.20 -7.39 -0.46
C LEU A 50 13.37 -6.47 -0.82
N SER A 51 14.59 -6.99 -0.74
CA SER A 51 15.79 -6.25 -1.14
C SER A 51 15.69 -5.89 -2.61
N GLN A 52 15.95 -4.61 -2.93
CA GLN A 52 15.93 -4.11 -4.31
C GLN A 52 16.84 -4.98 -5.20
N THR A 53 16.33 -5.36 -6.37
CA THR A 53 16.99 -6.30 -7.30
C THR A 53 18.07 -5.67 -8.17
N THR A 54 18.42 -4.39 -8.00
CA THR A 54 19.41 -3.75 -8.87
C THR A 54 20.48 -3.00 -8.07
N THR A 55 21.71 -3.25 -8.51
CA THR A 55 22.94 -2.58 -8.12
C THR A 55 22.78 -1.07 -8.20
N ASN A 56 22.65 -0.38 -7.07
CA ASN A 56 23.29 0.91 -6.82
C ASN A 56 23.18 1.27 -5.33
N THR A 57 24.34 1.45 -4.74
CA THR A 57 24.58 1.75 -3.34
C THR A 57 24.15 3.18 -2.99
N THR A 58 22.90 3.42 -2.63
CA THR A 58 22.51 4.64 -1.89
C THR A 58 21.23 4.38 -1.09
N SER A 59 21.36 4.22 0.23
CA SER A 59 20.31 4.18 1.26
C SER A 59 19.10 3.27 0.98
N ASP A 60 18.95 2.23 1.80
CA ASP A 60 17.67 1.50 1.98
C ASP A 60 16.54 2.55 2.03
N ASP A 61 15.66 2.57 1.02
CA ASP A 61 14.58 3.56 0.93
C ASP A 61 13.76 3.46 2.21
N ASP A 62 13.86 4.48 3.06
CA ASP A 62 13.30 4.43 4.40
C ASP A 62 11.87 4.94 4.44
N LEU A 63 11.32 5.39 3.31
CA LEU A 63 9.97 5.92 3.23
C LEU A 63 8.92 4.80 3.17
N VAL A 64 7.77 5.08 3.77
CA VAL A 64 6.62 4.20 3.81
C VAL A 64 5.38 5.05 3.58
N PHE A 65 4.60 4.65 2.58
CA PHE A 65 3.44 5.41 2.14
C PHE A 65 2.17 4.78 2.71
N TYR A 66 1.24 5.58 3.20
CA TYR A 66 -0.05 5.13 3.72
C TYR A 66 -1.15 5.91 3.02
N VAL A 67 -2.12 5.19 2.47
CA VAL A 67 -3.24 5.77 1.72
C VAL A 67 -4.43 5.88 2.67
N THR A 68 -4.94 7.09 2.88
CA THR A 68 -6.16 7.27 3.69
C THR A 68 -7.37 6.76 2.92
N ARG A 69 -8.31 6.17 3.66
CA ARG A 69 -9.58 5.72 3.13
C ARG A 69 -10.44 6.93 2.83
N GLN A 70 -10.97 6.99 1.62
CA GLN A 70 -11.95 8.00 1.28
C GLN A 70 -13.24 7.74 2.05
N VAL A 71 -13.71 8.73 2.80
CA VAL A 71 -15.07 8.73 3.35
C VAL A 71 -15.89 9.53 2.36
N ASP A 72 -16.72 8.85 1.57
CA ASP A 72 -17.58 9.50 0.58
C ASP A 72 -18.47 10.54 1.27
N ASN A 73 -18.18 11.82 1.05
CA ASN A 73 -19.20 12.86 1.16
C ASN A 73 -18.90 14.21 0.48
N ASP A 74 -17.66 14.51 0.09
CA ASP A 74 -17.36 15.78 -0.57
C ASP A 74 -16.88 15.60 -2.01
N PHE A 75 -17.82 15.77 -2.94
CA PHE A 75 -17.63 15.83 -4.40
C PHE A 75 -16.62 16.91 -4.88
N HIS A 76 -16.02 17.67 -3.97
CA HIS A 76 -15.13 18.78 -4.30
C HIS A 76 -13.63 18.45 -4.22
N HIS A 77 -13.18 17.40 -3.50
CA HIS A 77 -11.76 16.98 -3.52
C HIS A 77 -11.58 15.47 -3.25
N PRO A 78 -11.67 14.61 -4.28
CA PRO A 78 -11.50 13.16 -4.18
C PRO A 78 -10.03 12.76 -4.32
N LEU A 79 -9.13 13.36 -3.53
CA LEU A 79 -7.73 12.95 -3.54
C LEU A 79 -7.50 12.12 -2.28
N HIS A 80 -7.29 10.82 -2.47
CA HIS A 80 -6.68 9.97 -1.44
C HIS A 80 -5.46 10.70 -0.87
N LEU A 81 -5.51 11.02 0.42
CA LEU A 81 -4.38 11.67 1.07
C LEU A 81 -3.33 10.59 1.31
N VAL A 82 -2.12 10.83 0.80
CA VAL A 82 -0.98 9.94 1.05
C VAL A 82 -0.18 10.51 2.21
N GLU A 83 -0.12 9.77 3.30
CA GLU A 83 0.77 10.06 4.42
C GLU A 83 2.08 9.30 4.25
N VAL A 84 3.20 9.95 4.57
CA VAL A 84 4.54 9.40 4.38
C VAL A 84 5.29 9.39 5.69
N PHE A 85 5.80 8.22 6.06
CA PHE A 85 6.58 8.03 7.28
C PHE A 85 7.91 7.38 6.97
N ARG A 86 8.85 7.47 7.92
CA ARG A 86 10.08 6.70 7.86
C ARG A 86 9.92 5.37 8.57
N HIS A 87 10.54 4.30 8.08
CA HIS A 87 10.49 2.95 8.64
C HIS A 87 10.86 2.89 10.14
N HIS A 88 11.78 3.74 10.59
CA HIS A 88 12.23 3.80 11.97
C HIS A 88 11.27 4.57 12.91
N ASP A 89 10.38 5.40 12.36
CA ASP A 89 9.42 6.21 13.12
C ASP A 89 8.16 5.40 13.49
N THR A 90 8.34 4.21 14.04
CA THR A 90 7.26 3.26 14.39
C THR A 90 6.21 3.85 15.34
N LYS A 91 6.57 4.86 16.14
CA LYS A 91 5.64 5.57 17.05
C LYS A 91 4.68 6.52 16.32
N ARG A 92 5.07 7.00 15.13
CA ARG A 92 4.29 7.94 14.31
C ARG A 92 3.49 7.21 13.23
N GLN A 93 3.93 6.02 12.84
CA GLN A 93 3.24 5.21 11.86
C GLN A 93 1.85 4.78 12.39
N PRO A 94 0.86 4.68 11.49
CA PRO A 94 -0.45 4.15 11.81
C PRO A 94 -0.38 2.76 12.43
N ARG A 95 -1.29 2.48 13.37
CA ARG A 95 -1.45 1.13 13.90
C ARG A 95 -1.98 0.21 12.78
N LEU A 96 -1.44 -0.99 12.69
CA LEU A 96 -1.90 -1.97 11.69
C LEU A 96 -3.40 -2.27 11.86
N GLY A 97 -4.12 -2.28 10.74
CA GLY A 97 -5.55 -2.58 10.71
C GLY A 97 -6.46 -1.42 11.12
N THR A 98 -5.95 -0.19 11.25
CA THR A 98 -6.80 0.98 11.46
C THR A 98 -7.75 1.19 10.26
N PRO A 99 -9.05 1.44 10.51
CA PRO A 99 -10.04 1.56 9.44
C PRO A 99 -9.93 2.87 8.64
N GLU A 100 -9.20 3.86 9.17
CA GLU A 100 -8.93 5.15 8.53
C GLU A 100 -8.06 5.02 7.28
N TYR A 101 -7.35 3.90 7.12
CA TYR A 101 -6.46 3.65 6.00
C TYR A 101 -7.03 2.58 5.08
N ASP A 102 -6.76 2.76 3.79
CA ASP A 102 -6.97 1.73 2.80
C ASP A 102 -5.71 0.87 2.72
N TRP A 103 -5.74 -0.28 3.40
CA TRP A 103 -4.61 -1.19 3.46
C TRP A 103 -4.33 -1.89 2.13
N GLU A 104 -5.32 -2.03 1.26
CA GLU A 104 -5.11 -2.57 -0.07
C GLU A 104 -4.34 -1.56 -0.93
N GLU A 105 -4.83 -0.33 -1.02
CA GLU A 105 -4.16 0.75 -1.77
C GLU A 105 -2.79 1.08 -1.19
N THR A 106 -2.66 1.07 0.13
CA THR A 106 -1.37 1.19 0.83
C THR A 106 -0.39 0.10 0.38
N THR A 107 -0.84 -1.16 0.32
CA THR A 107 0.01 -2.28 -0.14
C THR A 107 0.39 -2.13 -1.62
N ASN A 108 -0.57 -1.74 -2.47
CA ASN A 108 -0.34 -1.53 -3.91
C ASN A 108 0.68 -0.42 -4.18
N LEU A 109 0.54 0.72 -3.50
CA LEU A 109 1.42 1.87 -3.71
C LEU A 109 2.87 1.54 -3.32
N ASN A 110 3.08 0.93 -2.17
CA ASN A 110 4.44 0.55 -1.73
C ASN A 110 5.03 -0.55 -2.60
N LEU A 111 4.20 -1.46 -3.14
CA LEU A 111 4.65 -2.42 -4.14
C LEU A 111 5.21 -1.69 -5.38
N VAL A 112 4.45 -0.74 -5.94
CA VAL A 112 4.88 0.02 -7.13
C VAL A 112 6.15 0.80 -6.85
N LEU A 113 6.17 1.60 -5.77
CA LEU A 113 7.27 2.50 -5.47
C LEU A 113 8.57 1.79 -5.11
N HIS A 114 8.50 0.68 -4.37
CA HIS A 114 9.70 0.02 -3.86
C HIS A 114 10.18 -1.16 -4.72
N GLN A 115 9.30 -1.77 -5.52
CA GLN A 115 9.63 -3.01 -6.25
C GLN A 115 9.73 -2.85 -7.77
N PHE A 116 9.25 -1.74 -8.33
CA PHE A 116 9.35 -1.50 -9.77
C PHE A 116 10.36 -0.40 -10.08
N GLU A 117 11.15 -0.61 -11.13
CA GLU A 117 11.94 0.44 -11.75
C GLU A 117 11.05 1.20 -12.74
N TYR A 118 10.92 2.50 -12.56
CA TYR A 118 10.10 3.35 -13.42
C TYR A 118 10.87 4.60 -13.85
N THR A 119 10.62 5.05 -15.08
CA THR A 119 11.15 6.31 -15.61
C THR A 119 10.07 7.37 -15.61
N VAL A 120 10.23 8.40 -14.78
CA VAL A 120 9.32 9.56 -14.78
C VAL A 120 9.77 10.54 -15.86
N THR A 121 8.92 10.76 -16.86
CA THR A 121 9.16 11.78 -17.90
C THR A 121 8.31 13.00 -17.62
N THR A 122 8.94 14.13 -17.26
CA THR A 122 8.26 15.40 -17.07
C THR A 122 8.57 16.37 -18.20
N ALA A 123 7.53 16.98 -18.77
CA ALA A 123 7.66 18.07 -19.72
C ALA A 123 7.19 19.37 -19.05
N VAL A 124 8.04 20.40 -19.06
CA VAL A 124 7.69 21.72 -18.52
C VAL A 124 7.31 22.63 -19.68
N CYS A 125 6.04 23.03 -19.73
CA CYS A 125 5.55 24.01 -20.69
C CYS A 125 5.46 25.37 -19.99
N THR A 126 6.25 26.34 -20.43
CA THR A 126 6.12 27.74 -20.00
C THR A 126 5.30 28.49 -21.05
N LYS A 127 4.28 29.22 -20.60
CA LYS A 127 3.54 30.18 -21.43
C LYS A 127 4.15 31.56 -21.19
N THR A 128 4.83 32.11 -22.19
CA THR A 128 5.30 33.51 -22.21
C THR A 128 4.15 34.48 -22.45
#